data_AF-A0A1V6AN56-F1
#
_entry.id   AF-A0A1V6AN56-F1
#
_cell.length_a   1.000
_cell.length_b   1.000
_cell.length_c   1.000
_cell.angle_alpha   90.00
_cell.angle_beta   90.00
_cell.angle_gamma   90.00
#
_symmetry.space_group_name_H-M   'P 1'
#
loop_
_entity.id
_entity.type
_entity.pdbx_description
1 polymer ?
#
loop_
_entity_poly.entity_id
_entity_poly.type
_entity_poly.pdbx_seq_one_letter_code
_entity_poly.pdbx_strand_id
1 'polypeptide(L)' 'MVLVGSAREKIREALAGTVPLLEAETYPEVVRAARAAAAPGDIVLLAPACTSWDMFRDFEERGRVFKREVRRLARRKG' A
#
# COMPACT_ATOMS: atom_id res chain seq x y z
N MET A 1 -2.09 -8.86 -0.17
CA MET A 1 -1.69 -7.75 0.72
C MET A 1 -0.39 -7.16 0.20
N VAL A 2 -0.29 -5.83 0.11
CA VAL A 2 0.95 -5.16 -0.32
C VAL A 2 1.68 -4.65 0.92
N LEU A 3 2.94 -5.04 1.08
CA LEU A 3 3.78 -4.73 2.22
C LEU A 3 4.81 -3.64 1.86
N VAL A 4 5.01 -2.68 2.76
CA VAL A 4 5.91 -1.53 2.56
C VAL A 4 6.48 -1.08 3.90
N GLY A 5 7.68 -0.49 3.87
CA GLY A 5 8.34 0.06 5.05
C GLY A 5 9.00 -0.99 5.94
N SER A 6 9.45 -0.54 7.10
CA SER A 6 10.34 -1.29 8.00
C SER A 6 9.73 -2.56 8.60
N ALA A 7 8.41 -2.64 8.68
CA ALA A 7 7.69 -3.78 9.23
C ALA A 7 7.45 -4.93 8.22
N ARG A 8 7.89 -4.78 6.97
CA ARG A 8 7.63 -5.72 5.88
C ARG A 8 7.99 -7.17 6.25
N GLU A 9 9.21 -7.39 6.73
CA GLU A 9 9.73 -8.71 7.08
C GLU A 9 8.85 -9.40 8.13
N LYS A 10 8.58 -8.72 9.25
CA LYS A 10 7.78 -9.23 10.36
C LYS A 10 6.36 -9.62 9.91
N ILE A 11 5.73 -8.80 9.09
CA ILE A 11 4.38 -9.08 8.57
C ILE A 11 4.42 -10.24 7.58
N ARG A 12 5.45 -10.31 6.73
CA ARG A 12 5.61 -11.41 5.76
C ARG A 12 5.74 -12.74 6.49
N GLU A 13 6.59 -12.82 7.49
CA GLU A 13 6.78 -14.03 8.30
C GLU A 13 5.48 -14.45 8.99
N ALA A 14 4.76 -13.49 9.61
CA ALA A 14 3.51 -13.77 10.32
C ALA A 14 2.36 -14.23 9.40
N LEU A 15 2.36 -13.82 8.13
CA LEU A 15 1.28 -14.11 7.18
C LEU A 15 1.69 -15.08 6.06
N ALA A 16 2.92 -15.61 6.10
CA ALA A 16 3.43 -16.51 5.06
C ALA A 16 2.48 -17.70 4.86
N GLY A 17 2.07 -17.93 3.61
CA GLY A 17 1.18 -19.03 3.25
C GLY A 17 -0.30 -18.82 3.57
N THR A 18 -0.69 -17.72 4.23
CA THR A 18 -2.11 -17.45 4.57
C THR A 18 -2.83 -16.61 3.53
N VAL A 19 -2.15 -15.61 2.96
CA VAL A 19 -2.69 -14.72 1.92
C VAL A 19 -1.59 -14.39 0.91
N PRO A 20 -1.93 -14.02 -0.34
CA PRO A 20 -0.95 -13.52 -1.29
C PRO A 20 -0.27 -12.25 -0.76
N LEU A 21 1.06 -12.22 -0.75
CA LEU A 21 1.86 -11.09 -0.28
C LEU A 21 2.64 -10.52 -1.46
N LEU A 22 2.59 -9.19 -1.61
CA LEU A 22 3.36 -8.42 -2.58
C LEU A 22 4.20 -7.41 -1.83
N GLU A 23 5.37 -7.08 -2.36
CA GLU A 23 6.27 -6.11 -1.76
C GLU A 23 6.41 -4.87 -2.62
N ALA A 24 6.58 -3.72 -1.96
CA ALA A 24 6.80 -2.45 -2.60
C ALA A 24 7.73 -1.59 -1.73
N GLU A 25 8.63 -0.84 -2.36
CA GLU A 25 9.54 0.08 -1.67
C GLU A 25 8.93 1.46 -1.47
N THR A 26 8.06 1.87 -2.38
CA THR A 26 7.49 3.23 -2.39
C THR A 26 5.96 3.22 -2.40
N TYR A 27 5.33 4.27 -1.89
CA TYR A 27 3.86 4.40 -1.92
C TYR A 27 3.26 4.42 -3.35
N PRO A 28 3.91 5.02 -4.35
CA PRO A 28 3.50 4.86 -5.75
C PRO A 28 3.49 3.39 -6.21
N GLU A 29 4.49 2.59 -5.83
CA GLU A 29 4.50 1.15 -6.11
C GLU A 29 3.38 0.42 -5.37
N VAL A 30 3.14 0.75 -4.09
CA VAL A 30 2.03 0.18 -3.31
C VAL A 30 0.70 0.33 -4.03
N VAL A 31 0.41 1.55 -4.50
CA VAL A 31 -0.86 1.85 -5.17
C VAL A 31 -0.94 1.19 -6.55
N ARG A 32 0.17 1.08 -7.30
CA ARG A 32 0.19 0.37 -8.58
C ARG A 32 0.02 -1.14 -8.41
N ALA A 33 0.73 -1.76 -7.47
CA ALA A 33 0.62 -3.18 -7.17
C ALA A 33 -0.79 -3.54 -6.68
N ALA A 34 -1.36 -2.73 -5.78
CA ALA A 34 -2.73 -2.92 -5.33
C ALA A 34 -3.74 -2.82 -6.48
N ARG A 35 -3.55 -1.87 -7.41
CA ARG A 35 -4.42 -1.76 -8.59
C ARG A 35 -4.27 -2.93 -9.56
N ALA A 36 -3.05 -3.43 -9.78
CA ALA A 36 -2.82 -4.56 -10.67
C ALA A 36 -3.41 -5.85 -10.12
N ALA A 37 -3.45 -6.01 -8.79
CA ALA A 37 -4.00 -7.19 -8.12
C ALA A 37 -5.54 -7.13 -7.92
N ALA A 38 -6.16 -5.97 -8.03
CA ALA A 38 -7.59 -5.77 -7.77
C ALA A 38 -8.45 -5.87 -9.03
N ALA A 39 -9.63 -6.48 -8.91
CA ALA A 39 -10.65 -6.55 -9.94
C ALA A 39 -11.73 -5.45 -9.78
N PRO A 40 -12.54 -5.14 -10.81
CA PRO A 40 -13.70 -4.29 -10.66
C PRO A 40 -14.64 -4.81 -9.58
N GLY A 41 -15.01 -3.96 -8.63
CA GLY A 41 -15.82 -4.32 -7.46
C GLY A 41 -15.03 -4.53 -6.18
N ASP A 42 -13.71 -4.74 -6.26
CA ASP A 42 -12.85 -4.89 -5.09
C ASP A 42 -12.61 -3.57 -4.36
N ILE A 43 -12.33 -3.67 -3.06
CA ILE A 43 -11.96 -2.56 -2.19
C ILE A 43 -10.46 -2.63 -1.89
N VAL A 44 -9.75 -1.51 -2.15
CA VAL A 44 -8.37 -1.32 -1.70
C VAL A 44 -8.37 -0.46 -0.44
N LEU A 45 -7.96 -1.05 0.69
CA LEU A 45 -7.89 -0.40 2.00
C LEU A 45 -6.44 -0.08 2.39
N LEU A 46 -6.19 1.16 2.80
CA LEU A 46 -4.96 1.55 3.50
C LEU A 46 -5.14 1.33 5.01
N ALA A 47 -4.58 0.25 5.56
CA ALA A 47 -4.61 -0.08 6.99
C ALA A 47 -3.20 -0.34 7.55
N PRO A 48 -2.39 0.72 7.77
CA PRO A 48 -1.03 0.58 8.28
C PRO A 48 -1.09 0.30 9.78
N ALA A 49 -0.87 -0.96 10.17
CA ALA A 49 -0.76 -1.41 11.56
C ALA A 49 0.53 -0.93 12.28
N CYS A 50 1.26 0.02 11.68
CA CYS A 50 2.55 0.51 12.16
C CYS A 50 2.63 2.05 12.13
N THR A 51 3.47 2.58 13.01
CA THR A 51 3.74 4.02 13.13
C THR A 51 4.38 4.55 11.84
N SER A 52 3.96 5.72 11.35
CA SER A 52 4.32 6.26 10.03
C SER A 52 5.76 6.77 9.87
N TRP A 53 6.52 6.84 10.97
CA TRP A 53 7.76 7.61 11.09
C TRP A 53 8.94 7.08 10.27
N ASP A 54 8.84 5.86 9.76
CA ASP A 54 9.87 5.27 8.90
C ASP A 54 9.85 5.84 7.48
N MET A 55 8.70 6.36 7.02
CA MET A 55 8.53 6.88 5.66
C MET A 55 7.91 8.27 5.57
N PHE A 56 7.28 8.75 6.64
CA PHE A 56 6.55 10.03 6.68
C PHE A 56 6.69 10.71 8.03
N ARG A 57 6.46 12.03 8.04
CA ARG A 57 6.46 12.83 9.27
C ARG A 57 5.32 12.43 10.21
N ASP A 58 4.16 12.11 9.65
CA ASP A 58 2.95 11.78 10.41
C ASP A 58 1.98 10.90 9.60
N PHE A 59 0.92 10.43 10.26
CA PHE A 59 -0.08 9.56 9.64
C PHE A 59 -0.91 10.28 8.57
N GLU A 60 -1.05 11.61 8.67
CA GLU A 60 -1.83 12.40 7.72
C GLU A 60 -1.08 12.54 6.40
N GLU A 61 0.22 12.77 6.44
CA GLU A 61 1.09 12.86 5.27
C GLU A 61 1.03 11.56 4.47
N ARG A 62 1.16 10.41 5.16
CA ARG A 62 0.95 9.09 4.57
C ARG A 62 -0.41 8.97 3.87
N GLY A 63 -1.48 9.42 4.54
CA GLY A 63 -2.82 9.44 3.97
C GLY A 63 -2.95 10.37 2.76
N ARG A 64 -2.35 11.56 2.80
CA ARG A 64 -2.31 12.54 1.68
C ARG A 64 -1.58 11.95 0.48
N VAL A 65 -0.43 11.30 0.71
CA VAL A 65 0.37 10.63 -0.33
C VAL A 65 -0.41 9.50 -0.98
N PHE A 66 -1.02 8.61 -0.20
CA PHE A 66 -1.87 7.54 -0.74
C PHE A 66 -3.02 8.09 -1.58
N LYS A 67 -3.80 9.06 -1.06
CA LYS A 67 -4.90 9.70 -1.81
C LYS A 67 -4.41 10.34 -3.10
N ARG A 68 -3.23 10.97 -3.09
CA ARG A 68 -2.63 11.59 -4.28
C ARG A 68 -2.31 10.54 -5.35
N GLU A 69 -1.67 9.44 -4.98
CA GLU A 69 -1.33 8.38 -5.94
C GLU A 69 -2.58 7.67 -6.48
N VAL A 70 -3.61 7.44 -5.66
CA VAL A 70 -4.91 6.91 -6.12
C VAL A 70 -5.56 7.85 -7.15
N ARG A 71 -5.58 9.16 -6.89
CA ARG A 71 -6.11 10.15 -7.85
C ARG A 71 -5.32 10.18 -9.16
N ARG A 72 -4.00 9.96 -9.12
CA ARG A 72 -3.17 9.86 -10.33
C ARG A 72 -3.56 8.66 -11.19
N LEU A 73 -3.91 7.52 -10.60
CA LEU A 73 -4.44 6.37 -11.35
C LEU A 73 -5.77 6.68 -12.03
N ALA A 74 -6.68 7.38 -11.35
CA ALA A 74 -7.99 7.74 -11.91
C ALA A 74 -7.86 8.66 -13.13
N ARG A 75 -6.91 9.59 -13.11
CA ARG A 75 -6.64 10.53 -14.21
C ARG A 75 -5.93 9.91 -15.42
N ARG A 76 -5.35 8.71 -15.28
CA ARG A 76 -4.67 7.98 -16.37
C ARG A 76 -5.59 7.02 -17.13
N LYS A 77 -6.88 6.98 -16.80
CA LYS A 77 -7.90 6.36 -17.66
C LYS A 77 -8.15 7.30 -18.85
N GLY A 78 -7.26 7.23 -19.83
CA GLY A 78 -7.47 7.67 -21.21
C GLY A 78 -7.56 6.44 -22.09
#